data_AF-A0A3D0H3D2-F1
#
_entry.id   AF-A0A3D0H3D2-F1
#
_cell.length_a   1.000
_cell.length_b   1.000
_cell.length_c   1.000
_cell.angle_alpha   90.00
_cell.angle_beta   90.00
_cell.angle_gamma   90.00
#
_symmetry.space_group_name_H-M   'P 1'
#
loop_
_entity.id
_entity.type
_entity.pdbx_description
1 polymer ?
#
loop_
_entity_poly.entity_id
_entity_poly.type
_entity_poly.pdbx_seq_one_letter_code
_entity_poly.pdbx_strand_id
1 'polypeptide(L)'
;MDAGTVLEHLASSADAGLSAGTAGERLAEHGYNELRQEVGISTFTLFLNQFKNSLILILLVATGLSALVGEVLDAALILVIVMFCAVLGFVQEYRADRALESLRRMLSP
;
A
#
# COMPACT_ATOMS: atom_id res chain seq x y z
N MET A 1 21.00 -24.38 4.81
CA MET A 1 21.99 -23.98 5.83
C MET A 1 21.64 -24.73 7.08
N ASP A 2 22.65 -25.33 7.70
CA ASP A 2 22.49 -26.19 8.87
C ASP A 2 22.41 -25.30 10.11
N ALA A 3 21.71 -25.74 11.17
CA ALA A 3 21.48 -24.88 12.34
C ALA A 3 22.78 -24.33 12.97
N GLY A 4 23.85 -25.14 12.97
CA GLY A 4 25.17 -24.72 13.45
C GLY A 4 25.79 -23.62 12.58
N THR A 5 25.68 -23.73 11.25
CA THR A 5 26.19 -22.73 10.31
C THR A 5 25.47 -21.39 10.46
N VAL A 6 24.17 -21.40 10.74
CA VAL A 6 23.37 -20.17 10.95
C VAL A 6 23.77 -19.47 12.25
N LEU A 7 24.00 -20.22 13.33
CA LEU A 7 24.46 -19.68 14.62
C LEU A 7 25.83 -19.03 14.52
N GLU A 8 26.74 -19.65 13.77
CA GLU A 8 28.08 -19.12 13.52
C GLU A 8 28.03 -17.84 12.69
N HIS A 9 27.22 -17.81 11.63
CA HIS A 9 27.00 -16.60 10.81
C HIS A 9 26.35 -15.46 11.59
N LEU A 10 25.41 -15.78 12.48
CA LEU A 10 24.73 -14.78 13.31
C LEU A 10 25.51 -14.44 14.59
N ALA A 11 26.70 -15.02 14.79
CA ALA A 11 27.51 -14.88 16.00
C ALA A 11 26.66 -15.02 17.29
N SER A 12 25.75 -15.98 17.29
CA SER A 12 24.81 -16.22 18.39
C SER A 12 25.07 -17.58 19.01
N SER A 13 24.93 -17.66 20.33
CA SER A 13 24.98 -18.95 21.03
C SER A 13 23.63 -19.65 20.94
N ALA A 14 23.64 -21.00 20.95
CA ALA A 14 22.41 -21.80 20.95
C ALA A 14 21.67 -21.70 22.29
N ASP A 15 22.41 -21.56 23.39
CA ASP A 15 21.88 -21.67 24.76
C ASP A 15 21.58 -20.29 25.38
N ALA A 16 22.39 -19.27 25.07
CA ALA A 16 22.31 -17.94 25.66
C ALA A 16 21.89 -16.84 24.66
N GLY A 17 21.72 -17.16 23.37
CA GLY A 17 21.38 -16.19 22.33
C GLY A 17 22.49 -15.17 22.06
N LEU A 18 22.09 -13.94 21.69
CA LEU A 18 22.97 -12.79 21.45
C LEU A 18 23.31 -12.05 22.75
N SER A 19 24.52 -11.49 22.80
CA SER A 19 24.89 -10.58 23.90
C SER A 19 24.09 -9.27 23.82
N ALA A 20 23.82 -8.64 24.96
CA ALA A 20 23.11 -7.36 25.01
C ALA A 20 23.83 -6.25 24.21
N GLY A 21 25.16 -6.29 24.15
CA GLY A 21 25.97 -5.36 23.34
C GLY A 21 25.72 -5.56 21.85
N THR A 22 25.85 -6.79 21.36
CA THR A 22 25.62 -7.13 19.94
C THR A 22 24.16 -6.89 19.54
N ALA A 23 23.21 -7.15 20.44
CA ALA A 23 21.80 -6.86 20.20
C ALA A 23 21.55 -5.35 20.06
N GLY A 24 22.17 -4.52 20.91
CA GLY A 24 22.07 -3.07 20.84
C GLY A 24 22.70 -2.47 19.58
N GLU A 25 23.88 -2.97 19.18
CA GLU A 25 24.55 -2.56 17.94
C GLU A 25 23.70 -2.88 16.71
N ARG A 26 23.13 -4.09 16.64
CA ARG A 26 22.24 -4.48 15.54
C ARG A 26 20.95 -3.69 15.52
N LEU A 27 20.39 -3.37 16.69
CA LEU A 27 19.20 -2.53 16.77
C LEU A 27 19.49 -1.11 16.27
N ALA A 28 20.68 -0.57 16.54
CA ALA A 28 21.09 0.74 16.03
C ALA A 28 21.33 0.73 14.51
N GLU A 29 21.89 -0.36 13.97
CA GLU A 29 22.19 -0.48 12.54
C GLU A 29 20.95 -0.78 11.69
N HIS A 30 20.08 -1.69 12.15
CA HIS A 30 18.94 -2.16 11.37
C HIS A 30 17.62 -1.50 11.78
N GLY A 31 17.58 -0.84 12.93
CA GLY A 31 16.36 -0.29 13.51
C GLY A 31 15.46 -1.39 14.10
N TYR A 32 14.33 -0.95 14.65
CA TYR A 32 13.30 -1.87 15.12
C TYR A 32 12.74 -2.68 13.95
N ASN A 33 12.53 -3.98 14.16
CA ASN A 33 11.88 -4.86 13.20
C ASN A 33 10.36 -4.60 13.19
N GLU A 34 9.98 -3.40 12.80
CA GLU A 34 8.60 -2.92 12.73
C GLU A 34 8.29 -2.44 11.30
N LEU A 35 7.13 -2.84 10.79
CA LEU A 35 6.65 -2.37 9.49
C LEU A 35 6.16 -0.93 9.64
N ARG A 36 6.81 0.00 8.95
CA ARG A 36 6.50 1.43 8.97
C ARG A 36 5.00 1.65 8.73
N GLN A 37 4.32 2.26 9.69
CA GLN A 37 2.90 2.56 9.61
C GLN A 37 2.72 3.67 8.56
N GLU A 38 2.31 3.31 7.35
CA GLU A 38 1.81 4.32 6.41
C GLU A 38 0.59 4.97 7.07
N VAL A 39 0.72 6.27 7.36
CA VAL A 39 -0.35 7.08 7.93
C VAL A 39 -1.54 6.91 7.00
N GLY A 40 -2.63 6.31 7.51
CA GLY A 40 -3.77 5.91 6.70
C GLY A 40 -4.13 6.98 5.68
N ILE A 41 -4.10 6.61 4.40
CA ILE A 41 -4.26 7.56 3.30
C ILE A 41 -5.61 8.26 3.52
N SER A 42 -5.57 9.57 3.78
CA SER A 42 -6.79 10.35 3.98
C SER A 42 -7.69 10.16 2.76
N THR A 43 -8.99 9.96 3.00
CA THR A 43 -10.00 9.72 1.95
C THR A 43 -9.96 10.80 0.86
N PHE A 44 -9.64 12.04 1.27
CA PHE A 44 -9.45 13.17 0.36
C PHE A 44 -8.19 13.04 -0.50
N THR A 45 -7.08 12.57 0.07
CA THR A 45 -5.83 12.32 -0.67
C THR A 45 -6.01 11.19 -1.68
N LEU A 46 -6.77 10.15 -1.33
CA LEU A 46 -7.08 9.06 -2.25
C LEU A 46 -7.93 9.54 -3.44
N PHE A 47 -8.93 10.38 -3.17
CA PHE A 47 -9.73 11.03 -4.21
C PHE A 47 -8.87 11.93 -5.11
N LEU A 48 -7.96 12.73 -4.54
CA LEU A 48 -7.07 13.58 -5.32
C LEU A 48 -6.07 12.77 -6.15
N ASN A 49 -5.66 11.58 -5.67
CA ASN A 49 -4.78 10.68 -6.39
C ASN A 49 -5.46 10.07 -7.63
N GLN A 50 -6.79 9.95 -7.65
CA GLN A 50 -7.51 9.52 -8.86
C GLN A 50 -7.27 10.47 -10.04
N PHE A 51 -7.14 11.77 -9.81
CA PHE A 51 -6.83 12.74 -10.87
C PHE A 51 -5.39 12.62 -11.42
N LYS A 52 -4.49 11.94 -10.70
CA LYS A 52 -3.16 11.60 -11.21
C LYS A 52 -3.15 10.33 -12.07
N ASN A 53 -4.23 9.57 -12.07
CA ASN A 53 -4.34 8.39 -12.91
C ASN A 53 -4.59 8.81 -14.36
N SER A 54 -3.62 8.51 -15.24
CA SER A 54 -3.69 8.83 -16.67
C SER A 54 -4.99 8.34 -17.33
N LEU A 55 -5.54 7.22 -16.89
CA LEU A 55 -6.78 6.65 -17.42
C LEU A 55 -8.00 7.52 -17.06
N ILE A 56 -8.05 8.09 -15.85
CA ILE A 56 -9.13 9.01 -15.42
C ILE A 56 -9.06 10.32 -16.19
N LEU A 57 -7.86 10.86 -16.44
CA LEU A 57 -7.67 12.03 -17.28
C LEU A 57 -8.20 11.81 -18.71
N ILE A 58 -7.90 10.66 -19.31
CA ILE A 58 -8.42 10.30 -20.64
C ILE A 58 -9.95 10.25 -20.64
N LEU A 59 -10.56 9.65 -19.63
CA LEU A 59 -12.02 9.55 -19.51
C LEU A 59 -12.68 10.93 -19.31
N LEU A 60 -12.10 11.79 -18.46
CA LEU A 60 -12.57 13.18 -18.29
C LEU A 60 -12.54 13.96 -19.60
N VAL A 61 -11.46 13.81 -20.38
CA VAL A 61 -11.34 14.43 -21.71
C VAL A 61 -12.39 13.87 -22.67
N ALA A 62 -12.61 12.55 -22.69
CA ALA A 62 -13.62 11.91 -23.52
C ALA A 62 -15.05 12.37 -23.16
N THR A 63 -15.39 12.46 -21.88
CA THR A 63 -16.67 13.01 -21.41
C THR A 63 -16.85 14.46 -21.85
N GLY A 64 -15.81 15.30 -21.72
CA GLY A 64 -15.85 16.69 -22.16
C GLY A 64 -16.05 16.84 -23.67
N LEU A 65 -15.33 16.04 -24.47
CA LEU A 65 -15.49 15.97 -25.93
C LEU A 65 -16.90 15.53 -26.33
N SER A 66 -17.43 14.48 -25.72
CA SER A 66 -18.77 13.96 -26.02
C SER A 66 -19.87 14.98 -25.65
N ALA A 67 -19.71 15.69 -24.53
CA ALA A 67 -20.60 16.79 -24.15
C ALA A 67 -20.53 17.97 -25.14
N LEU A 68 -19.34 18.31 -25.65
CA LEU A 68 -19.14 19.35 -26.67
C LEU A 68 -19.81 18.99 -28.00
N VAL A 69 -19.79 17.71 -28.38
CA VAL A 69 -20.47 17.20 -29.59
C VAL A 69 -22.00 17.18 -29.42
N GLY A 70 -22.50 17.28 -28.18
CA GLY A 70 -23.93 17.26 -27.87
C GLY A 70 -24.50 15.85 -27.65
N GLU A 71 -23.63 14.83 -27.58
CA GLU A 71 -24.00 13.44 -27.33
C GLU A 71 -24.12 13.18 -25.82
N VAL A 72 -25.18 13.74 -25.23
CA VAL A 72 -25.40 13.68 -23.78
C VAL A 72 -25.54 12.23 -23.26
N LEU A 73 -26.06 11.32 -24.09
CA LEU A 73 -26.19 9.90 -23.76
C LEU A 73 -24.83 9.20 -23.60
N ASP A 74 -23.90 9.46 -24.52
CA ASP A 74 -22.56 8.87 -24.49
C ASP A 74 -21.72 9.46 -23.35
N ALA A 75 -21.81 10.78 -23.14
CA ALA A 75 -21.21 11.44 -21.99
C ALA A 75 -21.73 10.85 -20.66
N ALA A 76 -23.04 10.58 -20.55
CA ALA A 76 -23.63 9.97 -19.37
C ALA A 76 -23.16 8.52 -19.15
N LEU A 77 -23.05 7.72 -20.21
CA LEU A 77 -22.52 6.35 -20.15
C LEU A 77 -21.08 6.33 -19.64
N ILE A 78 -20.21 7.18 -20.21
CA ILE A 78 -18.81 7.30 -19.78
C ILE A 78 -18.74 7.71 -18.31
N LEU A 79 -19.54 8.70 -17.90
CA LEU A 79 -19.58 9.16 -16.51
C LEU A 79 -19.97 8.05 -15.52
N VAL A 80 -20.98 7.24 -15.88
CA VAL A 80 -21.41 6.10 -15.06
C VAL A 80 -20.28 5.07 -14.92
N ILE A 81 -19.61 4.73 -16.02
CA ILE A 81 -18.48 3.78 -15.99
C ILE A 81 -17.35 4.31 -15.11
N VAL A 82 -16.97 5.58 -15.25
CA VAL A 82 -15.95 6.24 -14.42
C VAL A 82 -16.31 6.16 -12.94
N MET A 83 -17.57 6.46 -12.59
CA MET A 83 -18.06 6.36 -11.22
C MET A 83 -17.93 4.93 -10.67
N PHE A 84 -18.32 3.92 -11.45
CA PHE A 84 -18.14 2.52 -11.06
C PHE A 84 -16.66 2.16 -10.86
N CYS A 85 -15.79 2.54 -11.79
CA CYS A 85 -14.34 2.31 -11.66
C CYS A 85 -13.75 3.01 -10.44
N ALA A 86 -14.17 4.24 -10.14
CA ALA A 86 -13.72 4.99 -8.98
C ALA A 86 -14.12 4.32 -7.66
N VAL A 87 -15.36 3.85 -7.56
CA VAL A 87 -15.87 3.12 -6.38
C VAL A 87 -15.16 1.78 -6.23
N LEU A 88 -15.02 1.01 -7.30
CA LEU A 88 -14.32 -0.27 -7.27
C LEU A 88 -12.85 -0.09 -6.90
N GLY A 89 -12.17 0.90 -7.48
CA GLY A 89 -10.80 1.26 -7.13
C GLY A 89 -10.65 1.63 -5.65
N PHE A 90 -11.55 2.48 -5.14
CA PHE A 90 -11.59 2.83 -3.72
C PHE A 90 -11.75 1.59 -2.82
N VAL A 91 -12.69 0.70 -3.14
CA VAL A 91 -12.93 -0.52 -2.36
C VAL A 91 -11.74 -1.47 -2.43
N GLN A 92 -11.11 -1.61 -3.60
CA GLN A 92 -9.92 -2.44 -3.78
C GLN A 92 -8.75 -1.93 -2.93
N GLU A 93 -8.48 -0.62 -2.99
CA GLU A 93 -7.43 0.01 -2.21
C GLU A 93 -7.68 -0.12 -0.70
N TYR A 94 -8.92 0.16 -0.26
CA TYR A 94 -9.32 0.03 1.14
C TYR A 94 -9.14 -1.40 1.66
N ARG A 95 -9.50 -2.40 0.84
CA ARG A 95 -9.32 -3.81 1.21
C ARG A 95 -7.84 -4.21 1.25
N ALA A 96 -7.03 -3.71 0.32
CA ALA A 96 -5.59 -3.98 0.30
C ALA A 96 -4.90 -3.41 1.55
N ASP A 97 -5.24 -2.18 1.93
CA ASP A 97 -4.71 -1.53 3.13
C ASP A 97 -5.10 -2.30 4.41
N ARG A 98 -6.35 -2.76 4.52
CA ARG A 98 -6.79 -3.60 5.65
C ARG A 98 -6.12 -4.97 5.71
N ALA A 99 -5.84 -5.57 4.56
CA ALA A 99 -5.09 -6.83 4.52
C ALA A 99 -3.66 -6.63 5.04
N LEU A 100 -2.98 -5.54 4.63
CA LEU A 100 -1.67 -5.18 5.16
C LEU A 100 -1.72 -4.89 6.66
N GLU A 101 -2.74 -4.20 7.15
CA GLU A 101 -2.91 -3.96 8.58
C GLU A 101 -3.11 -5.26 9.37
N SER A 102 -3.87 -6.23 8.84
CA SER A 102 -4.02 -7.54 9.47
C SER A 102 -2.70 -8.33 9.53
N LEU A 103 -1.89 -8.26 8.47
CA LEU A 103 -0.56 -8.87 8.46
C LEU A 103 0.36 -8.20 9.49
N ARG A 104 0.33 -6.87 9.60
CA ARG A 104 1.10 -6.14 10.63
C ARG A 104 0.72 -6.59 12.05
N ARG A 105 -0.57 -6.74 12.35
CA ARG A 105 -1.03 -7.21 13.67
C ARG A 105 -0.59 -8.64 14.00
N MET A 106 -0.32 -9.47 12.99
CA MET A 106 0.21 -10.83 13.20
C MET A 106 1.72 -10.83 13.45
N LEU A 107 2.46 -9.82 12.97
CA LEU A 107 3.91 -9.71 13.08
C LEU A 107 4.39 -8.94 14.32
N SER A 108 3.47 -8.31 15.04
CA SER A 108 3.74 -7.58 16.29
C SER A 108 2.94 -8.18 17.46
N PRO A 109 3.46 -9.17 18.20
CA PRO A 109 3.16 -9.37 19.61
C PRO A 109 3.90 -8.34 20.49
#